data_AF-A0A1C4DYA7-F1
#
_entry.id   AF-A0A1C4DYA7-F1
#
_cell.length_a   1.000
_cell.length_b   1.000
_cell.length_c   1.000
_cell.angle_alpha   90.00
_cell.angle_beta   90.00
_cell.angle_gamma   90.00
#
_symmetry.space_group_name_H-M   'P 1'
#
loop_
_entity.id
_entity.type
_entity.pdbx_description
1 polymer ?
#
loop_
_entity_poly.entity_id
_entity_poly.type
_entity_poly.pdbx_seq_one_letter_code
_entity_poly.pdbx_strand_id
1 'polypeptide(L)'
;MYYSYNNDGERWLQCYIENEKQIKNRFLEDYIEGWTFEKEKEWFRLSGGQYFGYNRIGYFLGTAFVEDVVQALGESEAFIFWNKYNLKSSVMDWLSKGIRL
;
A
#
# COMPACT_ATOMS: atom_id res chain seq x y z
N MET A 1 -9.11 -13.24 -6.42
CA MET A 1 -9.18 -13.48 -4.97
C MET A 1 -7.75 -13.52 -4.44
N TYR A 2 -7.21 -12.37 -4.01
CA TYR A 2 -5.79 -12.24 -3.60
C TYR A 2 -5.61 -12.15 -2.07
N TYR A 3 -6.71 -12.14 -1.31
CA TYR A 3 -6.75 -11.79 0.11
C TYR A 3 -6.75 -12.97 1.10
N SER A 4 -6.60 -14.22 0.63
CA SER A 4 -6.44 -15.49 1.40
C SER A 4 -7.66 -16.44 1.44
N TYR A 5 -7.36 -17.70 1.79
CA TYR A 5 -8.25 -18.85 1.92
C TYR A 5 -8.57 -19.17 3.41
N ASN A 6 -8.30 -18.24 4.34
CA ASN A 6 -8.44 -18.49 5.78
C ASN A 6 -9.42 -17.48 6.40
N ASN A 7 -10.22 -17.95 7.37
CA ASN A 7 -11.31 -17.21 8.05
C ASN A 7 -10.87 -15.98 8.89
N ASP A 8 -9.63 -15.52 8.79
CA ASP A 8 -9.10 -14.35 9.53
C ASP A 8 -9.27 -13.01 8.79
N GLY A 9 -9.99 -13.01 7.65
CA GLY A 9 -10.04 -11.89 6.70
C GLY A 9 -10.38 -10.50 7.26
N GLU A 10 -11.09 -10.42 8.40
CA GLU A 10 -11.39 -9.14 9.05
C GLU A 10 -10.22 -8.57 9.86
N ARG A 11 -9.37 -9.41 10.46
CA ARG A 11 -8.27 -8.94 11.33
C ARG A 11 -7.19 -8.19 10.56
N TRP A 12 -6.99 -8.55 9.30
CA TRP A 12 -5.91 -8.02 8.46
C TRP A 12 -6.26 -6.62 7.95
N LEU A 13 -7.53 -6.43 7.57
CA LEU A 13 -8.09 -5.12 7.23
C LEU A 13 -8.08 -4.21 8.45
N GLN A 14 -8.48 -4.72 9.62
CA GLN A 14 -8.45 -3.95 10.86
C GLN A 14 -7.03 -3.49 11.22
N CYS A 15 -6.03 -4.37 11.07
CA CYS A 15 -4.63 -4.00 11.28
C CYS A 15 -4.19 -2.88 10.33
N TYR A 16 -4.54 -2.96 9.05
CA TYR A 16 -4.21 -1.91 8.08
C TYR A 16 -4.85 -0.57 8.48
N ILE A 17 -6.14 -0.56 8.81
CA ILE A 17 -6.87 0.66 9.20
C ILE A 17 -6.25 1.31 10.44
N GLU A 18 -5.94 0.51 11.47
CA GLU A 18 -5.37 1.03 12.73
C GLU A 18 -3.95 1.56 12.59
N ASN A 19 -3.18 1.03 11.62
CA ASN A 19 -1.74 1.30 11.48
C ASN A 19 -1.39 2.00 10.16
N GLU A 20 -2.37 2.47 9.38
CA GLU A 20 -2.19 2.94 8.02
C GLU A 20 -1.04 3.95 7.90
N LYS A 21 -0.99 4.93 8.80
CA LYS A 21 0.09 5.94 8.81
C LYS A 21 1.48 5.31 9.00
N GLN A 22 1.60 4.36 9.92
CA GLN A 22 2.88 3.69 10.20
C GLN A 22 3.29 2.80 9.01
N ILE A 23 2.33 2.12 8.41
CA ILE A 23 2.52 1.29 7.23
C ILE A 23 3.00 2.14 6.04
N LYS A 24 2.33 3.27 5.77
CA LYS A 24 2.73 4.21 4.70
C LYS A 24 4.14 4.76 4.94
N ASN A 25 4.44 5.17 6.18
CA ASN A 25 5.77 5.67 6.54
C ASN A 25 6.86 4.61 6.34
N ARG A 26 6.66 3.40 6.86
CA ARG A 26 7.65 2.32 6.74
C ARG A 26 7.86 1.92 5.28
N PHE A 27 6.80 1.85 4.49
CA PHE A 27 6.89 1.58 3.04
C PHE A 27 7.70 2.67 2.33
N LEU A 28 7.47 3.94 2.68
CA LEU A 28 8.20 5.07 2.12
C LEU A 28 9.68 5.04 2.49
N GLU A 29 10.01 4.76 3.76
CA GLU A 29 11.40 4.57 4.22
C GLU A 29 12.10 3.48 3.42
N ASP A 30 11.49 2.31 3.29
CA ASP A 30 12.04 1.19 2.53
C ASP A 30 12.30 1.55 1.07
N TYR A 31 11.39 2.32 0.47
CA TYR A 31 11.54 2.80 -0.89
C TYR A 31 12.72 3.77 -1.04
N ILE A 32 12.86 4.73 -0.12
CA ILE A 32 13.93 5.74 -0.14
C ILE A 32 15.30 5.11 0.09
N GLU A 33 15.40 4.16 1.03
CA GLU A 33 16.63 3.42 1.33
C GLU A 33 17.08 2.50 0.17
N GLY A 34 16.23 2.29 -0.84
CA GLY A 34 16.50 1.44 -1.98
C GLY A 34 15.78 0.10 -1.87
N TRP A 35 15.23 -0.34 -3.00
CA TRP A 35 14.39 -1.53 -3.10
C TRP A 35 15.23 -2.80 -3.25
N THR A 36 15.06 -3.76 -2.33
CA THR A 36 15.76 -5.05 -2.36
C THR A 36 14.78 -6.22 -2.45
N PHE A 37 15.31 -7.42 -2.69
CA PHE A 37 14.52 -8.65 -2.68
C PHE A 37 13.87 -8.92 -1.31
N GLU A 38 14.57 -8.58 -0.22
CA GLU A 38 14.06 -8.72 1.14
C GLU A 38 12.87 -7.79 1.37
N LYS A 39 12.93 -6.56 0.87
CA LYS A 39 11.80 -5.61 0.91
C LYS A 39 10.65 -6.09 0.04
N GLU A 40 10.90 -6.56 -1.17
CA GLU A 40 9.86 -7.17 -2.00
C GLU A 40 9.19 -8.35 -1.30
N LYS A 41 9.99 -9.23 -0.66
CA LYS A 41 9.50 -10.35 0.12
C LYS A 41 8.64 -9.88 1.29
N GLU A 42 9.11 -8.89 2.04
CA GLU A 42 8.44 -8.34 3.21
C GLU A 42 7.04 -7.83 2.87
N TRP A 43 6.91 -7.04 1.79
CA TRP A 43 5.66 -6.38 1.44
C TRP A 43 4.68 -7.22 0.65
N PHE A 44 5.16 -8.14 -0.21
CA PHE A 44 4.32 -8.76 -1.26
C PHE A 44 4.27 -10.28 -1.23
N ARG A 45 5.12 -10.98 -0.47
CA ARG A 45 5.17 -12.46 -0.45
C ARG A 45 4.55 -13.05 0.81
N LEU A 46 4.04 -14.28 0.71
CA LEU A 46 3.49 -15.02 1.87
C LEU A 46 4.51 -15.25 2.98
N SER A 47 5.79 -15.37 2.60
CA SER A 47 6.92 -15.57 3.50
C SER A 47 7.44 -14.27 4.14
N GLY A 48 6.79 -13.13 3.90
CA GLY A 48 7.10 -11.83 4.51
C GLY A 48 6.17 -11.46 5.65
N GLY A 49 6.03 -10.16 5.92
CA GLY A 49 5.11 -9.62 6.94
C GLY A 49 5.70 -9.53 8.35
N GLN A 50 7.02 -9.43 8.47
CA GLN A 50 7.69 -9.28 9.76
C GLN A 50 7.42 -7.93 10.44
N TYR A 51 7.25 -6.85 9.69
CA TYR A 51 7.06 -5.51 10.26
C TYR A 51 5.75 -5.36 11.03
N PHE A 52 4.67 -5.95 10.51
CA PHE A 52 3.31 -5.74 11.04
C PHE A 52 2.61 -7.05 11.41
N GLY A 53 3.28 -8.20 11.31
CA GLY A 53 2.71 -9.51 11.64
C GLY A 53 1.76 -10.08 10.58
N TYR A 54 1.55 -9.38 9.46
CA TYR A 54 0.72 -9.81 8.35
C TYR A 54 1.50 -9.76 7.04
N ASN A 55 1.45 -10.86 6.28
CA ASN A 55 2.03 -10.90 4.95
C ASN A 55 1.21 -10.06 3.96
N ARG A 56 1.82 -9.72 2.82
CA ARG A 56 1.10 -9.14 1.66
C ARG A 56 0.43 -7.79 1.92
N ILE A 57 0.82 -7.07 2.97
CA ILE A 57 0.29 -5.72 3.27
C ILE A 57 0.49 -4.73 2.12
N GLY A 58 1.51 -4.90 1.27
CA GLY A 58 1.73 -4.04 0.11
C GLY A 58 0.55 -3.98 -0.86
N TYR A 59 -0.29 -5.02 -0.94
CA TYR A 59 -1.50 -4.98 -1.76
C TYR A 59 -2.57 -4.06 -1.16
N PHE A 60 -2.67 -3.95 0.16
CA PHE A 60 -3.61 -3.02 0.81
C PHE A 60 -3.19 -1.57 0.57
N LEU A 61 -1.90 -1.27 0.59
CA LEU A 61 -1.39 0.05 0.17
C LEU A 61 -1.80 0.39 -1.26
N GLY A 62 -1.66 -0.56 -2.19
CA GLY A 62 -2.08 -0.40 -3.57
C GLY A 62 -3.59 -0.17 -3.71
N THR A 63 -4.40 -0.97 -2.99
CA THR A 63 -5.86 -0.81 -2.96
C THR A 63 -6.27 0.54 -2.41
N ALA A 64 -5.74 0.95 -1.25
CA ALA A 64 -6.05 2.23 -0.62
C ALA A 64 -5.67 3.41 -1.52
N PHE A 65 -4.53 3.35 -2.20
CA PHE A 65 -4.15 4.37 -3.18
C PHE A 65 -5.18 4.47 -4.32
N VAL A 66 -5.62 3.34 -4.89
CA VAL A 66 -6.62 3.33 -5.96
C VAL A 66 -7.97 3.85 -5.46
N GLU A 67 -8.38 3.47 -4.25
CA GLU A 67 -9.62 3.97 -3.63
C GLU A 67 -9.58 5.49 -3.45
N ASP A 68 -8.46 6.06 -2.98
CA ASP A 68 -8.28 7.51 -2.89
C ASP A 68 -8.32 8.20 -4.26
N VAL A 69 -7.75 7.58 -5.28
CA VAL A 69 -7.80 8.10 -6.67
C VAL A 69 -9.24 8.08 -7.20
N VAL A 70 -9.99 7.00 -6.97
CA VAL A 70 -11.40 6.89 -7.35
C VAL A 70 -12.25 7.92 -6.62
N GLN A 71 -12.04 8.11 -5.31
CA GLN A 71 -12.76 9.12 -4.54
C GLN A 71 -12.46 10.54 -5.03
N ALA A 72 -11.21 10.82 -5.43
CA ALA A 72 -10.81 12.16 -5.87
C ALA A 72 -11.21 12.49 -7.32
N LEU A 73 -11.17 11.52 -8.23
CA LEU A 73 -11.30 11.75 -9.68
C LEU A 73 -12.50 11.04 -10.32
N GLY A 74 -13.12 10.09 -9.61
CA GLY A 74 -14.13 9.18 -10.15
C GLY A 74 -13.52 7.94 -10.81
N GLU A 75 -14.33 6.87 -10.90
CA GLU A 75 -13.90 5.56 -11.42
C GLU A 75 -13.34 5.61 -12.85
N SER A 76 -14.02 6.33 -13.75
CA SER A 76 -13.61 6.44 -15.15
C SER A 76 -12.22 7.06 -15.31
N GLU A 77 -11.91 8.07 -14.51
CA GLU A 77 -10.59 8.72 -14.52
C GLU A 77 -9.53 7.86 -13.83
N ALA A 78 -9.89 7.17 -12.75
CA ALA A 78 -8.99 6.21 -12.09
C ALA A 78 -8.56 5.08 -13.04
N PHE A 79 -9.46 4.62 -13.91
CA PHE A 79 -9.17 3.55 -14.88
C PHE A 79 -8.09 3.96 -15.91
N ILE A 80 -8.08 5.23 -16.31
CA ILE A 80 -7.10 5.77 -17.27
C ILE A 80 -5.98 6.57 -16.58
N PHE A 81 -5.85 6.44 -15.25
CA PHE A 81 -4.97 7.28 -14.44
C PHE A 81 -3.53 7.31 -14.96
N TRP A 82 -2.95 6.15 -15.26
CA TRP A 82 -1.56 6.06 -15.77
C TRP A 82 -1.31 6.66 -17.13
N ASN A 83 -2.36 6.87 -17.93
CA ASN A 83 -2.21 7.55 -19.21
C ASN A 83 -2.07 9.08 -19.01
N LYS A 84 -2.64 9.62 -17.93
CA LYS A 84 -2.71 11.06 -17.66
C LYS A 84 -1.73 11.53 -16.59
N TYR A 85 -1.42 10.67 -15.62
CA TYR A 85 -0.64 11.00 -14.43
C TYR A 85 0.58 10.09 -14.29
N ASN A 86 1.66 10.62 -13.72
CA ASN A 86 2.82 9.83 -13.40
C ASN A 86 2.57 9.01 -12.12
N LEU A 87 2.46 7.69 -12.26
CA LEU A 87 2.19 6.79 -11.13
C LEU A 87 3.13 7.04 -9.95
N LYS A 88 4.44 7.07 -10.25
CA LYS A 88 5.47 7.08 -9.23
C LYS A 88 5.36 8.35 -8.40
N SER A 89 5.31 9.53 -9.03
CA SER A 89 5.16 10.77 -8.28
C SER A 89 3.85 10.80 -7.51
N SER A 90 2.74 10.36 -8.11
CA SER A 90 1.44 10.35 -7.43
C SER A 90 1.40 9.45 -6.20
N VAL A 91 2.02 8.27 -6.25
CA VAL A 91 2.16 7.37 -5.09
C VAL A 91 3.07 7.99 -4.04
N MET A 92 4.19 8.60 -4.44
CA MET A 92 5.11 9.24 -3.50
C MET A 92 4.47 10.43 -2.79
N ASP A 93 3.70 11.25 -3.51
CA ASP A 93 2.92 12.34 -2.94
C ASP A 93 1.87 11.78 -1.97
N TRP A 94 1.16 10.72 -2.37
CA TRP A 94 0.16 10.06 -1.53
C TRP A 94 0.74 9.43 -0.26
N LEU A 95 1.91 8.79 -0.33
CA LEU A 95 2.63 8.24 0.82
C LEU A 95 3.09 9.35 1.78
N SER A 96 3.48 10.50 1.23
CA SER A 96 4.00 11.64 2.01
C SER A 96 2.91 12.49 2.67
N LYS A 97 1.64 12.37 2.25
CA LYS A 97 0.50 13.07 2.88
C LYS A 97 0.35 12.62 4.34
N GLY A 98 0.58 13.54 5.27
CA GLY A 98 0.44 13.31 6.72
C GLY A 98 1.77 13.08 7.47
N ILE A 99 2.90 13.11 6.77
CA ILE A 99 4.25 13.16 7.34
C ILE A 99 4.61 14.62 7.56
N ARG A 100 4.66 15.08 8.82
CA ARG A 100 5.37 16.32 9.15
C ARG A 100 6.85 15.95 9.21
N LEU A 101 7.63 16.44 8.25
CA LEU A 101 9.09 16.49 8.35
C LEU A 101 9.50 17.44 9.49
#